data_AF-A0A251WUR5-F1
#
_entry.id   AF-A0A251WUR5-F1
#
_cell.length_a   1.000
_cell.length_b   1.000
_cell.length_c   1.000
_cell.angle_alpha   90.00
_cell.angle_beta   90.00
_cell.angle_gamma   90.00
#
_symmetry.space_group_name_H-M   'P 1'
#
loop_
_entity.id
_entity.type
_entity.pdbx_description
1 polymer ?
#
loop_
_entity_poly.entity_id
_entity_poly.type
_entity_poly.pdbx_seq_one_letter_code
_entity_poly.pdbx_strand_id
1 'polypeptide(L)'
;MTIVMTSEQPHADEFWSGQTELGDRLAKISALMFRAQYAGIWVQDREAKSDVLIGSFNIPANSDMGGFQAPKKFDDFFLFNVTPQILPDHPLVNGKIGDVRTVIFVPINLGHGHVATMSIGCEDEFSSLTTTQTAQLRRWINCVEGLYAKQISIVDMLRRTIELLTR
;
A
#
# COMPACT_ATOMS: atom_id res chain seq x y z
N MET A 1 17.58 -29.68 -12.92
CA MET A 1 16.37 -28.83 -12.95
C MET A 1 16.82 -27.42 -12.68
N THR A 2 16.98 -26.61 -13.72
CA THR A 2 17.46 -25.23 -13.62
C THR A 2 16.25 -24.35 -13.36
N ILE A 3 16.15 -23.77 -12.16
CA ILE A 3 15.13 -22.77 -11.85
C ILE A 3 15.52 -21.51 -12.60
N VAL A 4 14.80 -21.18 -13.67
CA VAL A 4 14.90 -19.89 -14.34
C VAL A 4 14.23 -18.88 -13.43
N MET A 5 15.03 -18.07 -12.73
CA MET A 5 14.54 -16.88 -12.05
C MET A 5 14.23 -15.84 -13.14
N THR A 6 12.99 -15.78 -13.63
CA THR A 6 12.57 -14.61 -14.40
C THR A 6 12.45 -13.45 -13.42
N SER A 7 13.39 -12.51 -13.53
CA SER A 7 13.46 -11.25 -12.76
C SER A 7 12.39 -10.24 -13.17
N GLU A 8 11.27 -10.71 -13.69
CA GLU A 8 10.20 -9.88 -14.22
C GLU A 8 9.27 -9.52 -13.05
N GLN A 9 9.32 -8.24 -12.63
CA GLN A 9 8.24 -7.70 -11.81
C GLN A 9 6.96 -7.82 -12.65
N PRO A 10 5.85 -8.32 -12.08
CA PRO A 10 4.67 -8.58 -12.89
C PRO A 10 4.08 -7.26 -13.42
N HIS A 11 3.51 -7.29 -14.62
CA HIS A 11 2.88 -6.12 -15.22
C HIS A 11 1.61 -5.72 -14.45
N ALA A 12 1.27 -4.42 -14.45
CA ALA A 12 0.00 -3.94 -13.90
C ALA A 12 -1.19 -4.69 -14.53
N ASP A 13 -1.15 -4.98 -15.82
CA ASP A 13 -2.24 -5.69 -16.50
C ASP A 13 -2.31 -7.19 -16.14
N GLU A 14 -1.16 -7.84 -15.91
CA GLU A 14 -1.07 -9.24 -15.50
C GLU A 14 -1.55 -9.49 -14.07
N PHE A 15 -1.52 -8.45 -13.24
CA PHE A 15 -2.04 -8.51 -11.88
C PHE A 15 -3.58 -8.38 -11.83
N TRP A 16 -4.29 -7.80 -12.82
CA TRP A 16 -5.51 -7.02 -12.51
C TRP A 16 -6.84 -7.32 -13.24
N SER A 17 -7.00 -8.40 -14.01
CA SER A 17 -8.36 -8.79 -14.47
C SER A 17 -9.18 -9.39 -13.32
N GLY A 18 -9.91 -8.56 -12.56
CA GLY A 18 -10.93 -8.97 -11.57
C GLY A 18 -10.55 -8.92 -10.08
N GLN A 19 -9.50 -8.19 -9.69
CA GLN A 19 -8.92 -8.26 -8.33
C GLN A 19 -9.08 -6.99 -7.46
N THR A 20 -9.76 -5.95 -7.97
CA THR A 20 -10.11 -4.69 -7.27
C THR A 20 -10.82 -4.90 -5.95
N GLU A 21 -11.70 -5.90 -5.85
CA GLU A 21 -12.42 -6.16 -4.62
C GLU A 21 -11.51 -6.58 -3.45
N LEU A 22 -10.46 -7.37 -3.69
CA LEU A 22 -9.51 -7.77 -2.64
C LEU A 22 -8.61 -6.60 -2.23
N GLY A 23 -8.17 -5.80 -3.20
CA GLY A 23 -7.41 -4.57 -2.95
C GLY A 23 -8.20 -3.57 -2.11
N ASP A 24 -9.45 -3.29 -2.51
CA ASP A 24 -10.35 -2.38 -1.79
C ASP A 24 -10.65 -2.87 -0.37
N ARG A 25 -10.88 -4.17 -0.19
CA ARG A 25 -11.08 -4.76 1.14
C ARG A 25 -9.85 -4.60 2.03
N LEU A 26 -8.65 -4.83 1.50
CA LEU A 26 -7.43 -4.64 2.26
C LEU A 26 -7.22 -3.16 2.62
N ALA A 27 -7.41 -2.24 1.66
CA ALA A 27 -7.33 -0.81 1.89
C ALA A 27 -8.31 -0.37 3.00
N LYS A 28 -9.55 -0.84 2.95
CA LYS A 28 -10.57 -0.56 3.98
C LYS A 28 -10.16 -1.07 5.36
N ILE A 29 -9.69 -2.32 5.47
CA ILE A 29 -9.26 -2.88 6.76
C ILE A 29 -8.09 -2.06 7.32
N SER A 30 -7.11 -1.75 6.48
CA SER A 30 -5.97 -0.92 6.86
C SER A 30 -6.43 0.45 7.35
N ALA A 31 -7.29 1.16 6.62
CA ALA A 31 -7.84 2.44 7.05
C ALA A 31 -8.51 2.36 8.43
N LEU A 32 -9.37 1.35 8.64
CA LEU A 32 -10.06 1.15 9.91
C LEU A 32 -9.11 0.85 11.08
N MET A 33 -8.08 0.02 10.85
CA MET A 33 -7.06 -0.28 11.88
C MET A 33 -6.34 0.97 12.38
N PHE A 34 -6.06 1.91 11.48
CA PHE A 34 -5.39 3.16 11.83
C PHE A 34 -6.35 4.31 12.14
N ARG A 35 -7.66 4.10 12.09
CA ARG A 35 -8.69 5.16 12.19
C ARG A 35 -8.49 6.27 11.15
N ALA A 36 -7.98 5.89 9.98
CA ALA A 36 -7.71 6.77 8.87
C ALA A 36 -8.94 6.90 7.95
N GLN A 37 -9.06 8.04 7.30
CA GLN A 37 -10.17 8.35 6.39
C GLN A 37 -9.94 7.74 5.00
N TYR A 38 -8.68 7.60 4.57
CA TYR A 38 -8.30 7.20 3.23
C TYR A 38 -7.27 6.06 3.26
N ALA A 39 -7.37 5.13 2.32
CA ALA A 39 -6.29 4.18 2.05
C ALA A 39 -6.23 3.81 0.56
N GLY A 40 -5.03 3.59 0.06
CA GLY A 40 -4.78 3.26 -1.34
C GLY A 40 -3.62 2.30 -1.49
N ILE A 41 -3.73 1.33 -2.38
CA ILE A 41 -2.64 0.45 -2.79
C ILE A 41 -2.22 0.87 -4.19
N TRP A 42 -0.92 1.09 -4.37
CA TRP A 42 -0.34 1.67 -5.58
C TRP A 42 0.72 0.73 -6.14
N VAL A 43 0.65 0.41 -7.43
CA VAL A 43 1.63 -0.42 -8.13
C VAL A 43 2.34 0.41 -9.17
N GLN A 44 3.65 0.25 -9.28
CA GLN A 44 4.41 0.94 -10.31
C GLN A 44 4.09 0.33 -11.69
N ASP A 45 3.50 1.14 -12.56
CA ASP A 45 3.41 0.83 -13.98
C ASP A 45 4.76 1.18 -14.64
N ARG A 46 5.41 0.15 -15.22
CA ARG A 46 6.71 0.28 -15.88
C ARG A 46 6.62 1.09 -17.18
N GLU A 47 5.51 1.01 -17.90
CA GLU A 47 5.31 1.67 -19.18
C GLU A 47 4.96 3.15 -18.97
N ALA A 48 4.02 3.41 -18.07
CA ALA A 48 3.58 4.77 -17.76
C ALA A 48 4.56 5.52 -16.84
N LYS A 49 5.52 4.81 -16.22
CA LYS A 49 6.44 5.34 -15.19
C LYS A 49 5.71 6.02 -14.03
N SER A 50 4.45 5.66 -13.80
CA SER A 50 3.57 6.22 -12.78
C SER A 50 3.03 5.10 -11.90
N ASP A 51 2.75 5.42 -10.65
CA ASP A 51 2.06 4.48 -9.76
C ASP A 51 0.55 4.53 -10.03
N VAL A 52 -0.05 3.36 -10.26
CA VAL A 52 -1.47 3.16 -10.56
C VAL A 52 -2.19 2.66 -9.32
N LEU A 53 -3.37 3.22 -9.02
CA LEU A 53 -4.21 2.78 -7.91
C LEU A 53 -4.87 1.44 -8.23
N ILE A 54 -4.62 0.46 -7.38
CA ILE A 54 -5.11 -0.91 -7.54
C ILE A 54 -6.04 -1.34 -6.40
N GLY A 55 -6.07 -0.64 -5.28
CA GLY A 55 -7.02 -0.88 -4.21
C GLY A 55 -7.28 0.42 -3.47
N SER A 56 -8.51 0.64 -3.04
CA SER A 56 -8.96 1.95 -2.59
C SER A 56 -9.97 1.86 -1.45
N PHE A 57 -9.89 2.82 -0.56
CA PHE A 57 -10.93 3.11 0.42
C PHE A 57 -11.05 4.63 0.54
N ASN A 58 -12.23 5.16 0.17
CA ASN A 58 -12.52 6.59 0.05
C ASN A 58 -11.60 7.37 -0.91
N ILE A 59 -10.92 6.69 -1.83
CA ILE A 59 -10.13 7.29 -2.91
C ILE A 59 -10.89 7.04 -4.22
N PRO A 60 -11.15 8.06 -5.06
CA PRO A 60 -11.80 7.88 -6.35
C PRO A 60 -11.04 6.86 -7.23
N ALA A 61 -11.78 5.94 -7.84
CA ALA A 61 -11.22 5.04 -8.85
C ALA A 61 -10.60 5.87 -9.98
N ASN A 62 -9.42 5.47 -10.45
CA ASN A 62 -8.57 6.18 -11.44
C ASN A 62 -7.75 7.36 -10.90
N SER A 63 -7.60 7.49 -9.58
CA SER A 63 -6.64 8.45 -9.03
C SER A 63 -5.21 8.03 -9.36
N ASP A 64 -4.36 9.01 -9.71
CA ASP A 64 -2.93 8.83 -9.91
C ASP A 64 -2.14 9.42 -8.72
N MET A 65 -0.90 8.96 -8.53
CA MET A 65 0.03 9.54 -7.56
C MET A 65 0.69 10.84 -8.04
N GLY A 66 0.25 11.42 -9.16
CA GLY A 66 0.76 12.70 -9.67
C GLY A 66 2.26 12.73 -9.99
N GLY A 67 2.92 11.57 -10.14
CA GLY A 67 4.37 11.48 -10.30
C GLY A 67 5.15 11.34 -8.99
N PHE A 68 4.47 11.38 -7.83
CA PHE A 68 5.07 10.99 -6.56
C PHE A 68 5.49 9.52 -6.62
N GLN A 69 6.76 9.26 -6.30
CA GLN A 69 7.26 7.89 -6.13
C GLN A 69 7.25 7.57 -4.64
N ALA A 70 6.49 6.55 -4.28
CA ALA A 70 6.48 6.05 -2.91
C ALA A 70 7.89 5.67 -2.42
N PRO A 71 8.18 5.83 -1.11
CA PRO A 71 9.42 5.34 -0.51
C PRO A 71 9.58 3.83 -0.74
N LYS A 72 10.66 3.42 -1.41
CA LYS A 72 10.91 2.01 -1.81
C LYS A 72 11.80 1.21 -0.85
N LYS A 73 12.18 1.78 0.29
CA LYS A 73 13.09 1.08 1.22
C LYS A 73 12.35 -0.11 1.87
N PHE A 74 13.04 -1.24 1.91
CA PHE A 74 12.46 -2.57 2.18
C PHE A 74 12.02 -2.79 3.62
N ASP A 75 12.66 -2.13 4.59
CA ASP A 75 12.58 -2.54 6.00
C ASP A 75 11.72 -1.62 6.89
N ASP A 76 11.22 -0.50 6.35
CA ASP A 76 10.55 0.54 7.15
C ASP A 76 9.20 0.93 6.55
N PHE A 77 8.20 1.05 7.43
CA PHE A 77 7.04 1.89 7.14
C PHE A 77 7.39 3.34 7.48
N PHE A 78 6.83 4.28 6.74
CA PHE A 78 7.12 5.69 6.94
C PHE A 78 5.87 6.41 7.39
N LEU A 79 5.88 6.90 8.63
CA LEU A 79 4.89 7.84 9.14
C LEU A 79 5.38 9.26 8.85
N PHE A 80 4.64 10.01 8.05
CA PHE A 80 4.93 11.41 7.79
C PHE A 80 3.77 12.27 8.24
N ASN A 81 4.05 13.25 9.12
CA ASN A 81 3.21 14.43 9.19
C ASN A 81 3.51 15.26 7.94
N VAL A 82 2.49 15.49 7.14
CA VAL A 82 2.62 16.00 5.78
C VAL A 82 1.85 17.30 5.63
N THR A 83 2.38 18.13 4.75
CA THR A 83 1.69 19.30 4.21
C THR A 83 1.87 19.24 2.69
N PRO A 84 1.07 20.00 1.92
CA PRO A 84 1.28 20.14 0.48
C PRO A 84 2.69 20.62 0.10
N GLN A 85 3.45 21.21 1.03
CA GLN A 85 4.83 21.63 0.78
C GLN A 85 5.81 20.45 0.85
N ILE A 86 5.50 19.41 1.63
CA ILE A 86 6.34 18.22 1.81
C ILE A 86 6.05 17.20 0.69
N LEU A 87 4.77 16.95 0.42
CA LEU A 87 4.31 16.02 -0.62
C LEU A 87 3.35 16.71 -1.60
N PRO A 88 3.83 17.64 -2.45
CA PRO A 88 2.97 18.45 -3.33
C PRO A 88 2.19 17.62 -4.36
N ASP A 89 2.75 16.49 -4.78
CA ASP A 89 2.17 15.66 -5.83
C ASP A 89 1.28 14.55 -5.28
N HIS A 90 1.36 14.25 -3.98
CA HIS A 90 0.60 13.17 -3.38
C HIS A 90 -0.89 13.53 -3.30
N PRO A 91 -1.79 12.74 -3.92
CA PRO A 91 -3.18 13.14 -4.15
C PRO A 91 -4.03 13.22 -2.87
N LEU A 92 -3.63 12.50 -1.82
CA LEU A 92 -4.25 12.63 -0.49
C LEU A 92 -3.82 13.89 0.27
N VAL A 93 -2.68 14.49 -0.07
CA VAL A 93 -2.08 15.61 0.68
C VAL A 93 -2.36 16.94 -0.01
N ASN A 94 -2.39 16.96 -1.34
CA ASN A 94 -2.53 18.19 -2.11
C ASN A 94 -3.99 18.70 -2.25
N GLY A 95 -4.93 18.14 -1.50
CA GLY A 95 -6.33 18.56 -1.52
C GLY A 95 -7.17 18.01 -2.69
N LYS A 96 -6.59 17.24 -3.62
CA LYS A 96 -7.34 16.69 -4.77
C LYS A 96 -8.32 15.59 -4.37
N ILE A 97 -7.95 14.77 -3.40
CA ILE A 97 -8.77 13.65 -2.90
C ILE A 97 -9.16 13.84 -1.44
N GLY A 98 -8.24 14.38 -0.63
CA GLY A 98 -8.46 14.72 0.78
C GLY A 98 -7.48 15.80 1.24
N ASP A 99 -7.70 16.34 2.44
CA ASP A 99 -6.76 17.25 3.15
C ASP A 99 -6.09 16.48 4.30
N VAL A 100 -5.34 15.44 3.93
CA VAL A 100 -4.67 14.57 4.90
C VAL A 100 -3.47 15.29 5.53
N ARG A 101 -3.38 15.23 6.86
CA ARG A 101 -2.28 15.79 7.66
C ARG A 101 -1.22 14.77 8.01
N THR A 102 -1.55 13.48 7.98
CA THR A 102 -0.59 12.40 8.19
C THR A 102 -0.78 11.25 7.21
N VAL A 103 0.30 10.81 6.57
CA VAL A 103 0.31 9.63 5.70
C VAL A 103 1.25 8.57 6.25
N ILE A 104 0.76 7.34 6.32
CA ILE A 104 1.57 6.15 6.53
C ILE A 104 1.81 5.49 5.18
N PHE A 105 3.08 5.32 4.80
CA PHE A 105 3.44 4.46 3.68
C PHE A 105 3.92 3.12 4.18
N VAL A 106 3.33 2.06 3.64
CA VAL A 106 3.74 0.68 3.93
C VAL A 106 4.15 0.02 2.61
N PRO A 107 5.44 -0.28 2.42
CA PRO A 107 5.87 -0.99 1.23
C PRO A 107 5.34 -2.42 1.22
N ILE A 108 4.90 -2.90 0.06
CA ILE A 108 4.50 -4.27 -0.21
C ILE A 108 5.56 -4.88 -1.11
N ASN A 109 6.31 -5.81 -0.56
CA ASN A 109 7.45 -6.43 -1.22
C ASN A 109 7.13 -7.89 -1.55
N LEU A 110 7.52 -8.34 -2.75
CA LEU A 110 7.55 -9.75 -3.13
C LEU A 110 8.95 -10.05 -3.68
N GLY A 111 9.55 -11.13 -3.23
CA GLY A 111 10.92 -11.44 -3.64
C GLY A 111 11.92 -10.54 -2.92
N HIS A 112 12.96 -10.21 -3.67
CA HIS A 112 13.88 -9.13 -3.36
C HIS A 112 13.41 -7.79 -3.94
N GLY A 113 12.13 -7.68 -4.31
CA GLY A 113 11.60 -6.55 -5.07
C GLY A 113 10.43 -5.86 -4.39
N HIS A 114 10.43 -4.53 -4.49
CA HIS A 114 9.24 -3.73 -4.23
C HIS A 114 8.20 -3.98 -5.33
N VAL A 115 6.94 -4.16 -4.95
CA VAL A 115 5.85 -4.48 -5.89
C VAL A 115 4.71 -3.48 -5.80
N ALA A 116 4.36 -3.04 -4.60
CA ALA A 116 3.33 -2.04 -4.40
C ALA A 116 3.61 -1.22 -3.14
N THR A 117 2.94 -0.09 -2.98
CA THR A 117 2.91 0.67 -1.73
C THR A 117 1.47 0.84 -1.28
N MET A 118 1.21 0.61 0.01
CA MET A 118 -0.01 1.07 0.66
C MET A 118 0.20 2.46 1.24
N SER A 119 -0.64 3.43 0.89
CA SER A 119 -0.75 4.73 1.57
C SER A 119 -1.99 4.72 2.46
N ILE A 120 -1.87 5.18 3.70
CA ILE A 120 -2.99 5.31 4.64
C ILE A 120 -3.00 6.76 5.12
N GLY A 121 -4.05 7.51 4.80
CA GLY A 121 -4.15 8.95 5.02
C GLY A 121 -5.14 9.31 6.13
N CYS A 122 -4.66 10.09 7.10
CA CYS A 122 -5.43 10.63 8.21
C CYS A 122 -5.54 12.16 8.14
N GLU A 123 -6.75 12.70 8.26
CA GLU A 123 -6.99 14.16 8.35
C GLU A 123 -6.44 14.75 9.66
N ASP A 124 -6.25 13.92 10.68
CA ASP A 124 -5.64 14.32 11.95
C ASP A 124 -4.13 14.06 11.94
N GLU A 125 -3.37 14.92 12.64
CA GLU A 125 -1.96 14.69 12.91
C GLU A 125 -1.79 13.52 13.91
N PHE A 126 -1.03 12.48 13.54
CA PHE A 126 -0.55 11.52 14.54
C PHE A 126 0.63 12.12 15.30
N SER A 127 0.45 12.36 16.61
CA SER A 127 1.59 12.65 17.49
C SER A 127 2.52 11.44 17.62
N SER A 128 1.95 10.24 17.53
CA SER A 128 2.61 8.94 17.45
C SER A 128 1.56 7.86 17.21
N LEU A 129 1.97 6.72 16.61
CA LEU A 129 1.12 5.53 16.61
C LEU A 129 1.05 4.96 18.03
N THR A 130 -0.14 4.55 18.47
CA THR A 130 -0.28 3.84 19.74
C THR A 130 0.48 2.50 19.71
N THR A 131 0.79 1.94 20.87
CA THR A 131 1.39 0.59 20.99
C THR A 131 0.57 -0.45 20.23
N THR A 132 -0.76 -0.35 20.31
CA THR A 132 -1.68 -1.25 19.60
C THR A 132 -1.61 -1.08 18.08
N GLN A 133 -1.63 0.16 17.57
CA GLN A 133 -1.49 0.41 16.12
C GLN A 133 -0.12 -0.02 15.60
N THR A 134 0.93 0.21 16.37
CA THR A 134 2.29 -0.24 16.03
C THR A 134 2.39 -1.77 15.99
N ALA A 135 1.79 -2.47 16.96
CA ALA A 135 1.75 -3.93 16.97
C ALA A 135 0.92 -4.49 15.81
N GLN A 136 -0.21 -3.85 15.48
CA GLN A 136 -1.05 -4.19 14.34
C GLN A 136 -0.32 -3.96 13.01
N LEU A 137 0.41 -2.87 12.87
CA LEU A 137 1.25 -2.58 11.69
C LEU A 137 2.36 -3.61 11.53
N ARG A 138 3.08 -3.93 12.62
CA ARG A 138 4.09 -5.00 12.60
C ARG A 138 3.49 -6.35 12.25
N ARG A 139 2.29 -6.67 12.75
CA ARG A 139 1.57 -7.90 12.39
C ARG A 139 1.21 -7.89 10.91
N TRP A 140 0.75 -6.76 10.36
CA TRP A 140 0.46 -6.60 8.94
C TRP A 140 1.71 -6.85 8.09
N ILE A 141 2.83 -6.20 8.41
CA ILE A 141 4.12 -6.35 7.70
C ILE A 141 4.61 -7.80 7.76
N ASN A 142 4.67 -8.38 8.97
CA ASN A 142 5.09 -9.77 9.17
C ASN A 142 4.18 -10.78 8.46
N CYS A 143 2.88 -10.50 8.31
CA CYS A 143 1.98 -11.35 7.54
C CYS A 143 2.34 -11.30 6.06
N VAL A 144 2.53 -10.11 5.49
CA VAL A 144 2.94 -9.93 4.10
C VAL A 144 4.31 -10.62 3.83
N GLU A 145 5.29 -10.42 4.71
CA GLU A 145 6.62 -11.05 4.62
C GLU A 145 6.59 -12.58 4.83
N GLY A 146 5.83 -13.07 5.81
CA GLY A 146 5.71 -14.50 6.09
C GLY A 146 4.97 -15.27 5.00
N LEU A 147 4.11 -14.57 4.25
CA LEU A 147 3.45 -15.08 3.05
C LEU A 147 4.41 -15.05 1.86
N TYR A 148 5.26 -14.04 1.76
CA TYR A 148 6.35 -13.98 0.78
C TYR A 148 7.30 -15.18 0.87
N ALA A 149 7.72 -15.59 2.08
CA ALA A 149 8.60 -16.76 2.26
C ALA A 149 8.02 -18.07 1.67
N LYS A 150 6.71 -18.11 1.41
CA LYS A 150 6.00 -19.28 0.85
C LYS A 150 5.82 -19.22 -0.67
N GLN A 151 6.37 -18.21 -1.35
CA GLN A 151 6.25 -18.01 -2.81
C GLN A 151 4.81 -18.13 -3.33
N ILE A 152 3.84 -17.62 -2.57
CA ILE A 152 2.43 -17.66 -2.98
C ILE A 152 2.12 -16.49 -3.92
N SER A 153 1.02 -16.62 -4.66
CA SER A 153 0.53 -15.53 -5.50
C SER A 153 0.18 -14.29 -4.66
N ILE A 154 0.23 -13.09 -5.25
CA ILE A 154 -0.20 -11.87 -4.55
C ILE A 154 -1.66 -11.98 -4.10
N VAL A 155 -2.51 -12.69 -4.85
CA VAL A 155 -3.93 -12.87 -4.54
C VAL A 155 -4.08 -13.64 -3.24
N ASP A 156 -3.34 -14.74 -3.12
CA ASP A 156 -3.33 -15.55 -1.90
C ASP A 156 -2.70 -14.79 -0.74
N MET A 157 -1.70 -13.94 -1.01
CA MET A 157 -1.13 -13.03 -0.03
C MET A 157 -2.18 -12.04 0.49
N LEU A 158 -2.85 -11.31 -0.40
CA LEU A 158 -3.90 -10.34 -0.04
C LEU A 158 -5.03 -11.02 0.73
N ARG A 159 -5.51 -12.18 0.25
CA ARG A 159 -6.58 -12.95 0.90
C ARG A 159 -6.19 -13.40 2.31
N ARG A 160 -5.01 -13.99 2.48
CA ARG A 160 -4.53 -14.44 3.79
C ARG A 160 -4.23 -13.30 4.74
N THR A 161 -3.71 -12.18 4.23
CA THR A 161 -3.53 -10.96 5.04
C THR A 161 -4.88 -10.46 5.54
N ILE A 162 -5.92 -10.39 4.71
CA ILE A 162 -7.29 -10.05 5.14
C ILE A 162 -7.75 -10.99 6.24
N GLU A 163 -7.68 -12.31 6.02
CA GLU A 163 -8.11 -13.32 7.02
C GLU A 163 -7.40 -13.18 8.37
N LEU A 164 -6.09 -12.84 8.35
CA LEU A 164 -5.28 -12.70 9.56
C LEU A 164 -5.54 -11.40 10.31
N LEU A 165 -5.95 -10.34 9.62
CA LEU A 165 -6.26 -9.03 10.22
C LEU A 165 -7.69 -8.96 10.77
N THR A 166 -8.60 -9.80 10.27
CA THR A 166 -10.00 -9.84 10.72
C THR A 166 -10.28 -10.84 11.85
N ARG A 167 -9.27 -11.59 12.30
CA ARG A 167 -9.33 -12.52 13.46
C ARG A 167 -8.78 -11.86 14.71
#